data_AF-A0A373D5H2-F1
#
_entry.id   AF-A0A373D5H2-F1
#
_cell.length_a   1.000
_cell.length_b   1.000
_cell.length_c   1.000
_cell.angle_alpha   90.00
_cell.angle_beta   90.00
_cell.angle_gamma   90.00
#
_symmetry.space_group_name_H-M   'P 1'
#
loop_
_entity.id
_entity.type
_entity.pdbx_description
1 polymer ?
#
loop_
_entity_poly.entity_id
_entity_poly.type
_entity_poly.pdbx_seq_one_letter_code
_entity_poly.pdbx_strand_id
1 'polypeptide(L)'
;MTANKGTLSVLPRTPEFVDSKNLYTTRVYDGKAVDLAPTTDGDGDMSSVITNRETNEVLTSDPVDVGKYHVVYSFDAGKNYSVGSVAYDFDITPAPLKITAADQKLSYLDEIPEYTADYDGFVNGENLESAGGTVHFDCSYQKGTTVGSYPINPEVQASKTMR
;
A
#
# COMPACT_ATOMS: atom_id res chain seq x y z
N MET A 1 45.56 -15.47 56.42
CA MET A 1 44.80 -14.79 55.36
C MET A 1 43.76 -15.77 54.85
N THR A 2 42.49 -15.36 54.81
CA THR A 2 41.40 -16.20 54.28
C THR A 2 40.90 -15.56 53.00
N ALA A 3 41.00 -16.26 51.87
CA ALA A 3 40.48 -15.80 50.59
C ALA A 3 39.10 -16.45 50.37
N ASN A 4 38.07 -15.63 50.20
CA ASN A 4 36.73 -16.07 49.87
C ASN A 4 36.52 -15.96 48.36
N LYS A 5 35.92 -17.00 47.76
CA LYS A 5 35.60 -17.00 46.33
C LYS A 5 34.32 -16.22 46.08
N GLY A 6 34.26 -15.46 44.99
CA GLY A 6 33.03 -14.92 44.43
C GLY A 6 32.55 -15.73 43.22
N THR A 7 31.36 -15.42 42.73
CA THR A 7 30.80 -16.00 41.50
C THR A 7 30.53 -14.89 40.48
N LEU A 8 30.91 -15.13 39.23
CA LEU A 8 30.45 -14.33 38.09
C LEU A 8 29.26 -15.04 37.45
N SER A 9 28.16 -14.31 37.27
CA SER A 9 26.99 -14.79 36.52
C SER A 9 26.88 -14.02 35.21
N VAL A 10 26.75 -14.73 34.09
CA VAL A 10 26.44 -14.15 32.78
C VAL A 10 24.96 -14.42 32.52
N LEU A 11 24.21 -13.38 32.16
CA LEU A 11 22.78 -13.46 31.88
C LEU A 11 22.53 -13.38 30.37
N PRO A 12 21.44 -13.99 29.87
CA PRO A 12 21.06 -13.83 28.47
C PRO A 12 20.81 -12.37 28.09
N ARG A 13 21.16 -12.00 26.85
CA ARG A 13 20.88 -10.67 26.29
C ARG A 13 19.51 -10.65 25.60
N THR A 14 18.84 -9.49 25.58
CA THR A 14 17.64 -9.29 24.74
C THR A 14 18.05 -9.00 23.31
N PRO A 15 17.47 -9.65 22.29
CA PRO A 15 17.86 -9.44 20.89
C PRO A 15 17.52 -8.02 20.42
N GLU A 16 18.39 -7.48 19.57
CA GLU A 16 18.19 -6.22 18.86
C GLU A 16 17.85 -6.48 17.39
N PHE A 17 16.82 -5.79 16.90
CA PHE A 17 16.40 -5.87 15.50
C PHE A 17 17.01 -4.70 14.72
N VAL A 18 17.77 -5.02 13.67
CA VAL A 18 18.47 -4.06 12.81
C VAL A 18 17.83 -4.06 11.42
N ASP A 19 17.58 -2.84 10.94
CA ASP A 19 16.88 -2.45 9.71
C ASP A 19 15.34 -2.54 9.75
N SER A 20 14.70 -1.36 9.77
CA SER A 20 13.24 -1.23 9.82
C SER A 20 12.74 0.19 9.52
N LYS A 21 13.46 1.23 9.97
CA LYS A 21 12.94 2.61 9.88
C LYS A 21 12.61 3.09 8.46
N ASN A 22 13.30 2.60 7.44
CA ASN A 22 13.04 2.95 6.05
C ASN A 22 12.09 1.96 5.33
N LEU A 23 11.86 0.78 5.89
CA LEU A 23 10.95 -0.24 5.34
C LEU A 23 9.50 0.00 5.77
N TYR A 24 9.31 0.55 6.97
CA TYR A 24 8.00 0.84 7.56
C TYR A 24 7.58 2.31 7.43
N THR A 25 8.00 2.99 6.37
CA THR A 25 7.48 4.32 6.01
C THR A 25 6.23 4.20 5.14
N THR A 26 5.44 5.26 5.04
CA THR A 26 4.37 5.32 4.03
C THR A 26 4.94 5.20 2.62
N ARG A 27 4.31 4.37 1.78
CA ARG A 27 4.69 4.11 0.39
C ARG A 27 3.50 4.30 -0.53
N VAL A 28 3.76 4.70 -1.77
CA VAL A 28 2.75 4.72 -2.83
C VAL A 28 2.65 3.34 -3.45
N TYR A 29 1.44 2.86 -3.68
CA TYR A 29 1.15 1.60 -4.35
C TYR A 29 1.84 1.54 -5.72
N ASP A 30 2.67 0.53 -5.92
CA ASP A 30 3.43 0.30 -7.15
C ASP A 30 3.23 -1.12 -7.72
N GLY A 31 2.31 -1.88 -7.12
CA GLY A 31 2.01 -3.26 -7.52
C GLY A 31 3.05 -4.30 -7.07
N LYS A 32 3.98 -3.94 -6.18
CA LYS A 32 5.02 -4.86 -5.70
C LYS A 32 4.87 -5.13 -4.21
N ALA A 33 5.25 -6.35 -3.82
CA ALA A 33 5.31 -6.72 -2.41
C ALA A 33 6.33 -5.85 -1.68
N VAL A 34 5.98 -5.43 -0.47
CA VAL A 34 6.92 -4.76 0.44
C VAL A 34 7.89 -5.81 0.98
N ASP A 35 9.16 -5.74 0.60
CA ASP A 35 10.20 -6.65 1.08
C ASP A 35 10.44 -6.46 2.59
N LEU A 36 9.90 -7.37 3.40
CA LEU A 36 9.89 -7.30 4.86
C LEU A 36 10.95 -8.22 5.48
N ALA A 37 12.22 -7.84 5.39
CA ALA A 37 13.35 -8.66 5.82
C ALA A 37 14.23 -7.99 6.90
N PRO A 38 13.78 -7.85 8.16
CA PRO A 38 14.63 -7.34 9.22
C PRO A 38 15.73 -8.35 9.57
N THR A 39 16.80 -7.86 10.19
CA THR A 39 17.85 -8.71 10.77
C THR A 39 17.83 -8.63 12.29
N THR A 40 18.41 -9.62 12.96
CA THR A 40 18.51 -9.70 14.42
C THR A 40 19.86 -10.24 14.83
N ASP A 41 20.36 -9.82 16.01
CA ASP A 41 21.61 -10.32 16.58
C ASP A 41 21.42 -11.57 17.48
N GLY A 42 20.18 -12.00 17.67
CA GLY A 42 19.82 -13.16 18.47
C GLY A 42 20.21 -14.51 17.84
N ASP A 43 20.25 -15.56 18.67
CA ASP A 43 20.64 -16.93 18.27
C ASP A 43 19.51 -17.97 18.33
N GLY A 44 18.26 -17.53 18.47
CA GLY A 44 17.03 -18.31 18.34
C GLY A 44 16.36 -18.18 16.96
N ASP A 45 15.15 -18.69 16.82
CA ASP A 45 14.38 -18.63 15.58
C ASP A 45 13.54 -17.34 15.50
N MET A 46 13.50 -16.73 14.31
CA MET A 46 12.69 -15.54 14.04
C MET A 46 11.39 -15.90 13.32
N SER A 47 10.29 -15.26 13.72
CA SER A 47 8.99 -15.34 13.05
C SER A 47 8.35 -13.96 12.92
N SER A 48 7.36 -13.82 12.03
CA SER A 48 6.61 -12.59 11.83
C SER A 48 5.11 -12.84 11.70
N VAL A 49 4.32 -11.91 12.22
CA VAL A 49 2.87 -11.83 11.98
C VAL A 49 2.58 -10.48 11.34
N ILE A 50 1.98 -10.49 10.16
CA ILE A 50 1.59 -9.28 9.43
C ILE A 50 0.06 -9.20 9.43
N THR A 51 -0.48 -8.07 9.84
CA THR A 51 -1.93 -7.83 9.92
C THR A 51 -2.32 -6.61 9.11
N ASN A 52 -3.28 -6.74 8.20
CA ASN A 52 -3.98 -5.60 7.63
C ASN A 52 -4.92 -5.02 8.71
N ARG A 53 -4.65 -3.79 9.15
CA ARG A 53 -5.36 -3.10 10.23
C ARG A 53 -6.75 -2.63 9.85
N GLU A 54 -7.06 -2.56 8.55
CA GLU A 54 -8.37 -2.16 8.05
C GLU A 54 -9.33 -3.36 8.00
N THR A 55 -8.83 -4.53 7.61
CA THR A 55 -9.63 -5.76 7.52
C THR A 55 -9.49 -6.69 8.72
N ASN A 56 -8.46 -6.49 9.56
CA ASN A 56 -7.99 -7.41 10.62
C ASN A 56 -7.55 -8.78 10.10
N GLU A 57 -7.22 -8.89 8.81
CA GLU A 57 -6.70 -10.11 8.22
C GLU A 57 -5.23 -10.30 8.56
N VAL A 58 -4.85 -11.53 8.93
CA VAL A 58 -3.44 -11.93 9.07
C VAL A 58 -2.96 -12.45 7.72
N LEU A 59 -1.93 -11.83 7.17
CA LEU A 59 -1.39 -12.18 5.86
C LEU A 59 -0.43 -13.37 5.95
N THR A 60 -0.39 -14.15 4.88
CA THR A 60 0.54 -15.29 4.71
C THR A 60 1.75 -14.94 3.83
N SER A 61 1.79 -13.72 3.31
CA SER A 61 2.83 -13.15 2.45
C SER A 61 2.96 -11.66 2.69
N ASP A 62 4.04 -11.07 2.19
CA ASP A 62 4.26 -9.63 2.22
C ASP A 62 3.14 -8.86 1.52
N PRO A 63 2.71 -7.70 2.06
CA PRO A 63 1.62 -6.93 1.50
C PRO A 63 2.01 -6.27 0.18
N VAL A 64 1.04 -6.24 -0.73
CA VAL A 64 1.14 -5.58 -2.05
C VAL A 64 0.15 -4.42 -2.12
N ASP A 65 -1.09 -4.67 -1.67
CA ASP A 65 -2.24 -3.81 -1.90
C ASP A 65 -2.27 -2.57 -1.00
N VAL A 66 -3.18 -1.65 -1.30
CA VAL A 66 -3.39 -0.44 -0.49
C VAL A 66 -3.88 -0.83 0.90
N GLY A 67 -3.39 -0.13 1.92
CA GLY A 67 -3.90 -0.32 3.27
C GLY A 67 -2.94 0.09 4.35
N LYS A 68 -3.33 -0.26 5.58
CA LYS A 68 -2.56 0.00 6.80
C LYS A 68 -2.13 -1.33 7.38
N TYR A 69 -0.84 -1.50 7.61
CA TYR A 69 -0.26 -2.77 8.02
C TYR A 69 0.47 -2.64 9.34
N HIS A 70 0.31 -3.68 10.16
CA HIS A 70 1.03 -3.86 11.41
C HIS A 70 1.81 -5.15 11.34
N VAL A 71 3.12 -5.11 11.56
CA VAL A 71 3.96 -6.30 11.63
C VAL A 71 4.55 -6.45 13.01
N VAL A 72 4.53 -7.68 13.53
CA VAL A 72 5.20 -8.07 14.77
C VAL A 72 6.24 -9.12 14.43
N TYR A 73 7.51 -8.81 14.69
CA TYR A 73 8.58 -9.81 14.68
C TYR A 73 8.76 -10.35 16.08
N SER A 74 8.79 -11.67 16.18
CA SER A 74 9.04 -12.39 17.42
C SER A 74 10.28 -13.25 17.27
N PHE A 75 11.02 -13.37 18.35
CA PHE A 75 12.25 -14.12 18.40
C PHE A 75 12.26 -15.01 19.64
N ASP A 76 12.44 -16.30 19.42
CA ASP A 76 12.46 -17.28 20.49
C ASP A 76 13.76 -17.19 21.31
N ALA A 77 13.71 -17.66 22.56
CA ALA A 77 14.92 -17.73 23.38
C ALA A 77 15.92 -18.73 22.77
N GLY A 78 17.18 -18.32 22.69
CA GLY A 78 18.28 -19.13 22.21
C GLY A 78 19.25 -19.52 23.32
N LYS A 79 20.51 -19.81 22.96
CA LYS A 79 21.54 -20.21 23.94
C LYS A 79 22.04 -19.02 24.74
N ASN A 80 22.18 -17.87 24.08
CA ASN A 80 22.74 -16.65 24.66
C ASN A 80 21.71 -15.51 24.80
N TYR A 81 20.53 -15.66 24.16
CA TYR A 81 19.51 -14.61 24.11
C TYR A 81 18.19 -15.04 24.73
N SER A 82 17.52 -14.09 25.38
CA SER A 82 16.13 -14.24 25.83
C SER A 82 15.15 -14.07 24.66
N VAL A 83 13.89 -14.40 24.90
CA VAL A 83 12.79 -14.01 24.00
C VAL A 83 12.79 -12.49 23.78
N GLY A 84 12.37 -12.06 22.59
CA GLY A 84 12.18 -10.65 22.26
C GLY A 84 11.17 -10.44 21.15
N SER A 85 10.65 -9.21 21.04
CA SER A 85 9.77 -8.82 19.95
C SER A 85 9.89 -7.32 19.64
N VAL A 86 9.56 -6.98 18.40
CA VAL A 86 9.42 -5.59 17.95
C VAL A 86 8.24 -5.50 16.98
N ALA A 87 7.58 -4.35 16.97
CA ALA A 87 6.44 -4.10 16.10
C ALA A 87 6.59 -2.79 15.34
N TYR A 88 6.05 -2.77 14.12
CA TYR A 88 6.06 -1.62 13.23
C TYR A 88 4.72 -1.44 12.52
N ASP A 89 4.37 -0.19 12.26
CA ASP A 89 3.20 0.20 11.47
C ASP A 89 3.66 0.92 10.20
N PHE A 90 3.00 0.65 9.06
CA PHE A 90 3.23 1.35 7.81
C PHE A 90 1.98 1.35 6.91
N ASP A 91 1.98 2.27 5.95
CA ASP A 91 0.84 2.50 5.06
C ASP A 91 1.28 2.32 3.60
N ILE A 92 0.44 1.66 2.80
CA ILE A 92 0.48 1.67 1.33
C ILE A 92 -0.68 2.56 0.86
N THR A 93 -0.37 3.73 0.32
CA THR A 93 -1.37 4.69 -0.17
C THR A 93 -1.65 4.51 -1.66
N PRO A 94 -2.87 4.81 -2.15
CA PRO A 94 -3.19 4.71 -3.57
C PRO A 94 -2.21 5.45 -4.49
N ALA A 95 -1.94 4.87 -5.65
CA ALA A 95 -1.26 5.56 -6.73
C ALA A 95 -2.14 6.70 -7.28
N PRO A 96 -1.56 7.86 -7.64
CA PRO A 96 -2.33 8.92 -8.28
C PRO A 96 -2.81 8.47 -9.66
N LEU A 97 -4.12 8.51 -9.88
CA LEU A 97 -4.74 8.24 -11.18
C LEU A 97 -5.05 9.55 -11.90
N LYS A 98 -4.66 9.65 -13.18
CA LYS A 98 -5.01 10.77 -14.05
C LYS A 98 -5.95 10.29 -15.14
N ILE A 99 -7.02 11.05 -15.36
CA ILE A 99 -8.04 10.77 -16.37
C ILE A 99 -8.19 11.98 -17.26
N THR A 100 -8.16 11.75 -18.56
CA THR A 100 -8.24 12.80 -19.57
C THR A 100 -9.33 12.44 -20.56
N ALA A 101 -10.41 13.23 -20.60
CA ALA A 101 -11.42 13.06 -21.64
C ALA A 101 -10.82 13.37 -23.02
N ALA A 102 -11.16 12.55 -24.01
CA ALA A 102 -10.71 12.77 -25.38
C ALA A 102 -11.39 14.01 -25.98
N ASP A 103 -10.61 14.85 -26.66
CA ASP A 103 -11.16 15.98 -27.41
C ASP A 103 -12.09 15.47 -28.52
N GLN A 104 -13.25 16.10 -28.66
CA GLN A 104 -14.24 15.75 -29.68
C GLN A 104 -14.69 16.98 -30.46
N LYS A 105 -15.10 16.74 -31.70
CA LYS A 105 -15.66 17.75 -32.61
C LYS A 105 -16.90 17.18 -33.28
N LEU A 106 -17.94 17.99 -33.34
CA LEU A 106 -19.18 17.70 -34.06
C LEU A 106 -19.66 18.96 -34.78
N SER A 107 -20.39 18.81 -35.88
CA SER A 107 -21.00 19.94 -36.59
C SER A 107 -22.30 20.34 -35.92
N TYR A 108 -22.73 21.59 -36.09
CA TYR A 108 -24.00 22.04 -35.51
C TYR A 108 -25.18 21.15 -35.96
N LEU A 109 -25.95 20.65 -34.99
CA LEU A 109 -27.05 19.67 -35.13
C LEU A 109 -26.65 18.21 -35.41
N ASP A 110 -25.37 17.87 -35.42
CA ASP A 110 -24.96 16.46 -35.37
C ASP A 110 -25.36 15.83 -34.02
N GLU A 111 -25.46 14.51 -33.99
CA GLU A 111 -25.65 13.77 -32.74
C GLU A 111 -24.41 13.87 -31.85
N ILE A 112 -24.62 13.86 -30.53
CA ILE A 112 -23.53 13.84 -29.55
C ILE A 112 -22.93 12.43 -29.54
N PRO A 113 -21.63 12.26 -29.84
CA PRO A 113 -20.98 10.95 -29.79
C PRO A 113 -20.82 10.46 -28.34
N GLU A 114 -20.49 9.19 -28.18
CA GLU A 114 -20.08 8.66 -26.88
C GLU A 114 -18.74 9.29 -26.44
N TYR A 115 -18.67 9.72 -25.17
CA TYR A 115 -17.45 10.28 -24.60
C TYR A 115 -16.48 9.17 -24.20
N THR A 116 -15.19 9.41 -24.41
CA THR A 116 -14.10 8.48 -24.05
C THR A 116 -13.04 9.20 -23.24
N ALA A 117 -12.22 8.44 -22.51
CA ALA A 117 -11.10 8.98 -21.75
C ALA A 117 -9.89 8.04 -21.82
N ASP A 118 -8.72 8.66 -21.73
CA ASP A 118 -7.45 8.00 -21.48
C ASP A 118 -7.13 8.02 -19.98
N TYR A 119 -6.51 6.93 -19.51
CA TYR A 119 -6.15 6.72 -18.12
C TYR A 119 -4.65 6.53 -17.99
N ASP A 120 -4.05 7.20 -17.00
CA ASP A 120 -2.63 7.08 -16.67
C ASP A 120 -2.45 6.91 -15.15
N GLY A 121 -1.48 6.11 -14.75
CA GLY A 121 -1.19 5.83 -13.34
C GLY A 121 -1.69 4.48 -12.81
N PHE A 122 -2.37 3.66 -13.63
CA PHE A 122 -2.58 2.25 -13.27
C PHE A 122 -1.25 1.51 -13.23
N VAL A 123 -1.07 0.67 -12.22
CA VAL A 123 0.12 -0.17 -12.03
C VAL A 123 -0.27 -1.64 -12.13
N ASN A 124 0.71 -2.54 -12.19
CA ASN A 124 0.46 -3.99 -12.20
C ASN A 124 -0.50 -4.51 -13.30
N GLY A 125 -0.59 -3.81 -14.43
CA GLY A 125 -1.51 -4.17 -15.53
C GLY A 125 -2.99 -3.94 -15.21
N GLU A 126 -3.29 -3.17 -14.16
CA GLU A 126 -4.64 -2.75 -13.82
C GLU A 126 -5.26 -1.81 -14.86
N ASN A 127 -6.58 -1.71 -14.81
CA ASN A 127 -7.36 -0.74 -15.54
C ASN A 127 -8.61 -0.35 -14.71
N LEU A 128 -9.44 0.54 -15.26
CA LEU A 128 -10.62 1.04 -14.57
C LEU A 128 -11.60 -0.08 -14.21
N GLU A 129 -11.77 -1.06 -15.09
CA GLU A 129 -12.67 -2.20 -14.86
C GLU A 129 -12.15 -3.11 -13.74
N SER A 130 -10.85 -3.44 -13.73
CA SER A 130 -10.24 -4.28 -12.70
C SER A 130 -10.25 -3.61 -11.33
N ALA A 131 -10.20 -2.27 -11.30
CA ALA A 131 -10.35 -1.47 -10.09
C ALA A 131 -11.82 -1.34 -9.63
N GLY A 132 -12.79 -1.84 -10.40
CA GLY A 132 -14.22 -1.73 -10.11
C GLY A 132 -14.75 -0.29 -10.18
N GLY A 133 -14.06 0.58 -10.94
CA GLY A 133 -14.48 1.95 -11.19
C GLY A 133 -15.32 2.06 -12.45
N THR A 134 -16.11 3.13 -12.53
CA THR A 134 -16.69 3.61 -13.79
C THR A 134 -16.38 5.09 -13.96
N VAL A 135 -16.37 5.55 -15.21
CA VAL A 135 -16.26 6.98 -15.52
C VAL A 135 -17.63 7.49 -15.97
N HIS A 136 -18.01 8.64 -15.45
CA HIS A 136 -19.10 9.43 -15.95
C HIS A 136 -18.53 10.68 -16.62
N PHE A 137 -19.23 11.21 -17.61
CA PHE A 137 -18.83 12.44 -18.29
C PHE A 137 -19.95 13.45 -18.18
N ASP A 138 -19.61 14.64 -17.67
CA ASP A 138 -20.48 15.80 -17.72
C ASP A 138 -20.03 16.74 -18.84
N CYS A 139 -20.98 17.17 -19.66
CA CYS A 139 -20.75 18.17 -20.69
C CYS A 139 -22.03 19.00 -20.83
N SER A 140 -21.90 20.31 -20.69
CA SER A 140 -23.05 21.22 -20.72
C SER A 140 -23.63 21.44 -22.12
N TYR A 141 -22.99 20.91 -23.17
CA TYR A 141 -23.50 21.03 -24.54
C TYR A 141 -24.75 20.17 -24.74
N GLN A 142 -25.80 20.78 -25.28
CA GLN A 142 -26.99 20.09 -25.75
C GLN A 142 -27.12 20.28 -27.25
N LYS A 143 -27.76 19.32 -27.94
CA LYS A 143 -27.98 19.43 -29.37
C LYS A 143 -28.75 20.72 -29.70
N GLY A 144 -28.15 21.58 -30.52
CA GLY A 144 -28.73 22.87 -30.90
C GLY A 144 -28.30 24.06 -30.02
N THR A 145 -27.44 23.85 -29.02
CA THR A 145 -26.75 24.97 -28.36
C THR A 145 -25.80 25.66 -29.38
N THR A 146 -25.56 26.96 -29.20
CA THR A 146 -24.70 27.76 -30.07
C THR A 146 -23.29 27.18 -30.21
N VAL A 147 -22.66 27.40 -31.38
CA VAL A 147 -21.27 26.99 -31.62
C VAL A 147 -20.35 27.61 -30.55
N GLY A 148 -19.50 26.77 -29.94
CA GLY A 148 -18.61 27.16 -28.85
C GLY A 148 -17.75 25.99 -28.38
N SER A 149 -16.95 26.22 -27.34
CA SER A 149 -16.18 25.19 -26.66
C SER A 149 -16.88 24.83 -25.36
N TYR A 150 -17.11 23.54 -25.15
CA TYR A 150 -17.79 22.99 -23.99
C TYR A 150 -16.86 21.94 -23.37
N PRO A 151 -16.42 22.11 -22.10
CA PRO A 151 -15.58 21.12 -21.44
C PRO A 151 -16.31 19.77 -21.30
N ILE A 152 -15.58 18.69 -21.54
CA ILE A 152 -16.00 17.33 -21.19
C ILE A 152 -15.29 17.00 -19.87
N ASN A 153 -16.03 16.96 -18.77
CA ASN A 153 -15.49 16.69 -17.45
C ASN A 153 -15.67 15.20 -17.10
N PRO A 154 -14.58 14.42 -17.02
CA PRO A 154 -14.65 13.05 -16.51
C PRO A 154 -14.75 13.04 -14.98
N GLU A 155 -15.62 12.21 -14.44
CA GLU A 155 -15.80 11.94 -13.01
C GLU A 155 -15.73 10.44 -12.74
N VAL A 156 -14.89 10.01 -11.79
CA VAL A 156 -14.80 8.60 -11.41
C VAL A 156 -15.80 8.30 -10.32
N GLN A 157 -16.62 7.28 -10.55
CA GLN A 157 -17.37 6.63 -9.49
C GLN A 157 -16.65 5.35 -9.11
N ALA A 158 -15.84 5.41 -8.06
CA ALA A 158 -15.23 4.21 -7.48
C ALA A 158 -16.31 3.46 -6.69
N SER A 159 -16.75 2.30 -7.18
CA SER A 159 -17.71 1.44 -6.47
C SER A 159 -17.04 0.53 -5.42
N LYS A 160 -15.72 0.62 -5.29
CA LYS A 160 -14.94 -0.08 -4.26
C LYS A 160 -14.01 0.96 -3.66
N THR A 161 -14.04 1.10 -2.33
CA THR A 161 -12.87 1.60 -1.59
C THR A 161 -11.68 0.89 -2.19
N MET A 162 -10.71 1.61 -2.77
CA MET A 162 -9.49 1.00 -3.29
C MET A 162 -8.94 0.13 -2.16
N ARG A 163 -9.05 -1.18 -2.35
CA ARG A 163 -8.58 -2.21 -1.42
C ARG A 163 -7.22 -2.64 -1.88
#